data_AF-A0A261BQ07-F1
#
_entry.id   AF-A0A261BQ07-F1
#
_cell.length_a   1.000
_cell.length_b   1.000
_cell.length_c   1.000
_cell.angle_alpha   90.00
_cell.angle_beta   90.00
_cell.angle_gamma   90.00
#
_symmetry.space_group_name_H-M   'P 1'
#
loop_
_entity.id
_entity.type
_entity.pdbx_description
1 polymer ?
#
loop_
_entity_poly.entity_id
_entity_poly.type
_entity_poly.pdbx_seq_one_letter_code
_entity_poly.pdbx_strand_id
1 'polypeptide(L)'
;MLKGRFLFRAIAQRTMASKIEPGAPQPIYLDVQATSPMDPRVVDAMLPYMINDFGNPHSRTHSYGWKAEEGVEAARKYVADLIKADPRDIVFTSGATESNNLAIKGVAKFRKQSGKNHIITLQTEHKCVLDSCRYLENEGFKVTYLPVDKGGMVDMEVNCVAQKEYISIQMLLKPLEKCQSMLMT
;
A
#
# COMPACT_ATOMS: atom_id res chain seq x y z
N MET A 1 44.92 41.60 1.64
CA MET A 1 44.12 40.66 0.84
C MET A 1 43.66 39.49 1.71
N LEU A 2 42.35 39.45 1.93
CA LEU A 2 41.44 38.43 2.48
C LEU A 2 41.96 37.21 3.28
N LYS A 3 41.77 37.27 4.61
CA LYS A 3 41.57 36.10 5.48
C LYS A 3 40.09 35.70 5.43
N GLY A 4 39.73 34.79 4.54
CA GLY A 4 38.39 34.18 4.47
C GLY A 4 38.30 32.92 5.33
N ARG A 5 38.07 33.06 6.64
CA ARG A 5 37.68 31.92 7.49
C ARG A 5 36.17 31.78 7.42
N PHE A 6 35.74 30.69 6.78
CA PHE A 6 34.37 30.22 6.69
C PHE A 6 33.67 30.26 8.07
N LEU A 7 32.81 31.25 8.25
CA LEU A 7 31.83 31.30 9.34
C LEU A 7 30.60 30.50 8.89
N PHE A 8 30.70 29.17 8.94
CA PHE A 8 29.53 28.29 8.89
C PHE A 8 29.56 27.45 10.17
N ARG A 9 29.11 28.05 11.27
CA ARG A 9 28.79 27.31 12.49
C ARG A 9 27.43 27.76 13.00
N ALA A 10 26.55 26.75 13.12
CA ALA A 10 25.33 26.74 13.91
C ALA A 10 24.09 27.49 13.38
N ILE A 11 23.54 27.05 12.24
CA ILE A 11 22.08 27.08 11.99
C ILE A 11 21.65 25.70 11.49
N ALA A 12 21.76 24.66 12.34
CA ALA A 12 21.29 23.31 12.00
C ALA A 12 21.10 22.40 13.23
N GLN A 13 20.54 22.92 14.33
CA GLN A 13 20.14 22.10 15.48
C GLN A 13 18.71 22.43 15.92
N ARG A 14 17.80 22.50 14.95
CA ARG A 14 16.35 22.30 15.19
C ARG A 14 15.87 21.05 14.47
N THR A 15 16.67 19.99 14.50
CA THR A 15 16.13 18.64 14.39
C THR A 15 15.46 18.36 15.73
N MET A 16 14.23 17.84 15.69
CA MET A 16 13.49 17.32 16.84
C MET A 16 14.28 16.16 17.45
N ALA A 17 15.40 16.46 18.12
CA ALA A 17 16.09 15.52 18.98
C ALA A 17 15.12 15.23 20.12
N SER A 18 14.68 13.98 20.17
CA SER A 18 13.79 13.46 21.20
C SER A 18 14.27 13.91 22.58
N LYS A 19 13.36 14.41 23.41
CA LYS A 19 13.55 14.69 24.84
C LYS A 19 13.81 13.38 25.62
N ILE A 20 14.84 12.64 25.26
CA ILE A 20 15.24 11.42 25.97
C ILE A 20 16.43 11.84 26.82
N GLU A 21 16.14 12.06 28.10
CA GLU A 21 17.16 12.24 29.13
C GLU A 21 18.10 11.02 29.09
N PRO A 22 19.43 11.22 29.10
CA PRO A 22 20.38 10.12 29.15
C PRO A 22 20.10 9.23 30.37
N GLY A 23 19.80 7.94 30.14
CA GLY A 23 19.51 6.98 31.21
C GLY A 23 18.03 6.75 31.50
N ALA A 24 17.11 7.44 30.83
CA ALA A 24 15.69 7.10 30.90
C ALA A 24 15.42 5.72 30.24
N PRO A 25 14.57 4.86 30.84
CA PRO A 25 14.18 3.61 30.22
C PRO A 25 13.45 3.87 28.91
N GLN A 26 13.78 3.09 27.87
CA GLN A 26 13.07 3.17 26.59
C GLN A 26 11.60 2.79 26.78
N PRO A 27 10.66 3.49 26.12
CA PRO A 27 9.25 3.14 26.20
C PRO A 27 9.01 1.76 25.56
N ILE A 28 8.07 0.99 26.14
CA ILE A 28 7.60 -0.24 25.52
C ILE A 28 6.74 0.14 24.30
N TYR A 29 7.09 -0.41 23.14
CA TYR A 29 6.38 -0.13 21.89
C TYR A 29 5.16 -1.03 21.73
N LEU A 30 3.96 -0.46 21.84
CA LEU A 30 2.67 -1.16 21.73
C LEU A 30 1.80 -0.65 20.57
N ASP A 31 2.42 -0.10 19.51
CA ASP A 31 1.74 0.53 18.37
C ASP A 31 2.11 -0.12 17.03
N VAL A 32 2.17 -1.45 17.00
CA VAL A 32 2.61 -2.22 15.81
C VAL A 32 1.64 -2.11 14.62
N GLN A 33 0.41 -1.63 14.85
CA GLN A 33 -0.58 -1.36 13.81
C GLN A 33 -0.24 -0.09 13.01
N ALA A 34 0.48 0.88 13.59
CA ALA A 34 0.93 2.05 12.87
C ALA A 34 2.17 1.75 12.02
N THR A 35 3.16 1.07 12.61
CA THR A 35 4.34 0.55 11.91
C THR A 35 5.03 -0.51 12.76
N SER A 36 5.82 -1.39 12.13
CA SER A 36 6.56 -2.45 12.82
C SER A 36 8.07 -2.20 12.77
N PRO A 37 8.83 -2.57 13.82
CA PRO A 37 10.29 -2.61 13.72
C PRO A 37 10.71 -3.60 12.62
N MET A 38 11.78 -3.28 11.91
CA MET A 38 12.30 -4.15 10.86
C MET A 38 12.90 -5.42 11.49
N ASP A 39 12.51 -6.59 10.98
CA ASP A 39 13.11 -7.86 11.39
C ASP A 39 14.60 -7.86 11.00
N PRO A 40 15.53 -8.27 11.89
CA PRO A 40 16.97 -8.31 11.55
C PRO A 40 17.29 -9.11 10.29
N ARG A 41 16.51 -10.16 9.97
CA ARG A 41 16.66 -10.95 8.75
C ARG A 41 16.31 -10.15 7.48
N VAL A 42 15.37 -9.21 7.59
CA VAL A 42 15.02 -8.30 6.50
C VAL A 42 16.14 -7.28 6.28
N VAL A 43 16.71 -6.73 7.36
CA VAL A 43 17.86 -5.83 7.27
C VAL A 43 19.03 -6.52 6.57
N ASP A 44 19.37 -7.73 7.00
CA ASP A 44 20.47 -8.52 6.42
C ASP A 44 20.26 -8.80 4.92
N ALA A 45 19.03 -9.13 4.52
CA ALA A 45 18.69 -9.34 3.12
C ALA A 45 18.73 -8.05 2.26
N MET A 46 18.47 -6.89 2.86
CA MET A 46 18.47 -5.60 2.15
C MET A 46 19.86 -4.99 1.99
N LEU A 47 20.76 -5.20 2.96
CA LEU A 47 22.09 -4.58 3.00
C LEU A 47 22.93 -4.79 1.73
N PRO A 48 22.99 -5.97 1.09
CA PRO A 48 23.76 -6.19 -0.13
C PRO A 48 23.38 -5.22 -1.25
N TYR A 49 22.09 -4.95 -1.44
CA TYR A 49 21.57 -4.05 -2.47
C TYR A 49 21.82 -2.57 -2.16
N MET A 50 22.08 -2.23 -0.90
CA MET A 50 22.43 -0.86 -0.49
C MET A 50 23.92 -0.54 -0.63
N ILE A 51 24.78 -1.56 -0.56
CA ILE A 51 26.24 -1.38 -0.49
C ILE A 51 26.93 -1.83 -1.78
N ASN A 52 26.67 -3.06 -2.22
CA ASN A 52 27.44 -3.70 -3.30
C ASN A 52 26.64 -3.82 -4.60
N ASP A 53 25.35 -4.15 -4.50
CA ASP A 53 24.48 -4.50 -5.63
C ASP A 53 23.48 -3.38 -5.95
N PHE A 54 23.99 -2.14 -6.03
CA PHE A 54 23.22 -0.90 -6.20
C PHE A 54 22.73 -0.64 -7.64
N GLY A 55 22.78 -1.64 -8.52
CA GLY A 55 22.44 -1.48 -9.93
C GLY A 55 20.97 -1.11 -10.16
N ASN A 56 20.69 -0.43 -11.27
CA ASN A 56 19.31 -0.20 -11.71
C ASN A 56 18.77 -1.49 -12.34
N PRO A 57 17.65 -2.08 -11.85
CA PRO A 57 17.08 -3.31 -12.41
C PRO A 57 16.59 -3.16 -13.86
N HIS A 58 16.45 -1.94 -14.39
CA HIS A 58 16.14 -1.69 -15.79
C HIS A 58 17.37 -1.68 -16.72
N SER A 59 18.58 -1.72 -16.16
CA SER A 59 19.81 -1.77 -16.95
C SER A 59 20.06 -3.19 -17.47
N ARG A 60 19.83 -3.41 -18.77
CA ARG A 60 19.99 -4.74 -19.40
C ARG A 60 21.38 -5.06 -19.93
N THR A 61 22.33 -4.13 -19.84
CA THR A 61 23.63 -4.21 -20.55
C THR A 61 24.81 -4.62 -19.68
N HIS A 62 24.63 -4.71 -18.36
CA HIS A 62 25.74 -4.96 -17.44
C HIS A 62 25.32 -5.78 -16.20
N SER A 63 26.30 -6.44 -15.59
CA SER A 63 26.10 -7.37 -14.47
C SER A 63 25.37 -6.76 -13.27
N TYR A 64 25.66 -5.50 -12.92
CA TYR A 64 24.97 -4.83 -11.81
C TYR A 64 23.45 -4.71 -12.03
N GLY A 65 22.99 -4.54 -13.28
CA GLY A 65 21.58 -4.43 -13.58
C GLY A 65 20.89 -5.78 -13.55
N TRP A 66 21.53 -6.81 -14.11
CA TRP A 66 21.03 -8.20 -14.04
C TRP A 66 20.88 -8.70 -12.61
N LYS A 67 21.84 -8.39 -11.74
CA LYS A 67 21.79 -8.79 -10.32
C LYS A 67 20.67 -8.06 -9.56
N ALA A 68 20.44 -6.79 -9.86
CA ALA A 68 19.32 -6.04 -9.29
C ALA A 68 17.96 -6.56 -9.80
N GLU A 69 17.86 -6.89 -11.09
CA GLU A 69 16.67 -7.49 -11.70
C GLU A 69 16.34 -8.85 -11.06
N GLU A 70 17.35 -9.72 -10.88
CA GLU A 70 17.21 -11.00 -10.20
C GLU A 70 16.65 -10.84 -8.77
N GLY A 71 17.16 -9.86 -8.02
CA GLY A 71 16.66 -9.54 -6.68
C GLY A 71 15.19 -9.11 -6.66
N VAL A 72 14.77 -8.27 -7.62
CA VAL A 72 13.38 -7.83 -7.75
C VAL A 72 12.46 -8.98 -8.12
N GLU A 73 12.85 -9.84 -9.08
CA GLU A 73 12.03 -10.97 -9.51
C GLU A 73 11.95 -12.08 -8.45
N ALA A 74 13.03 -12.31 -7.69
CA ALA A 74 12.99 -13.18 -6.53
C ALA A 74 12.00 -12.66 -5.46
N ALA A 75 12.05 -11.36 -5.14
CA ALA A 75 11.11 -10.73 -4.21
C ALA A 75 9.66 -10.84 -4.70
N ARG A 76 9.43 -10.64 -6.01
CA ARG A 76 8.10 -10.76 -6.63
C ARG A 76 7.54 -12.16 -6.45
N LYS A 77 8.36 -13.18 -6.68
CA LYS A 77 7.97 -14.58 -6.49
C LYS A 77 7.61 -14.86 -5.03
N TYR A 78 8.41 -14.41 -4.06
CA TYR A 78 8.09 -14.61 -2.64
C TYR A 78 6.75 -14.00 -2.22
N VAL A 79 6.46 -12.79 -2.70
CA VAL A 79 5.17 -12.13 -2.44
C VAL A 79 4.02 -12.91 -3.11
N ALA A 80 4.20 -13.32 -4.37
CA ALA A 80 3.20 -14.09 -5.11
C ALA A 80 2.88 -15.42 -4.41
N ASP A 81 3.91 -16.16 -3.98
CA ASP A 81 3.77 -17.44 -3.28
C ASP A 81 3.02 -17.27 -1.94
N LEU A 82 3.27 -16.18 -1.21
CA LEU A 82 2.60 -15.86 0.05
C LEU A 82 1.08 -15.71 -0.10
N ILE A 83 0.63 -15.07 -1.19
CA ILE A 83 -0.80 -14.82 -1.44
C ILE A 83 -1.41 -15.79 -2.46
N LYS A 84 -0.65 -16.79 -2.92
CA LYS A 84 -1.04 -17.76 -3.96
C LYS A 84 -1.48 -17.12 -5.27
N ALA A 85 -0.74 -16.10 -5.73
CA ALA A 85 -0.97 -15.41 -7.00
C ALA A 85 0.09 -15.79 -8.05
N ASP A 86 -0.15 -15.45 -9.32
CA ASP A 86 0.90 -15.50 -10.33
C ASP A 86 1.87 -14.33 -10.12
N PRO A 87 3.20 -14.51 -10.22
CA PRO A 87 4.15 -13.41 -10.11
C PRO A 87 3.85 -12.25 -11.06
N ARG A 88 3.29 -12.51 -12.24
CA ARG A 88 2.93 -11.48 -13.23
C ARG A 88 1.82 -10.54 -12.75
N ASP A 89 1.03 -10.95 -11.76
CA ASP A 89 -0.04 -10.14 -11.17
C ASP A 89 0.46 -9.22 -10.05
N ILE A 90 1.71 -9.40 -9.59
CA ILE A 90 2.30 -8.60 -8.52
C ILE A 90 2.93 -7.33 -9.08
N VAL A 91 2.41 -6.17 -8.68
CA VAL A 91 2.97 -4.86 -8.99
C VAL A 91 3.51 -4.22 -7.72
N PHE A 92 4.81 -3.90 -7.71
CA PHE A 92 5.42 -3.16 -6.60
C PHE A 92 5.02 -1.68 -6.64
N THR A 93 4.67 -1.15 -5.47
CA THR A 93 4.32 0.25 -5.25
C THR A 93 5.03 0.74 -3.99
N SER A 94 5.03 2.04 -3.73
CA SER A 94 5.64 2.64 -2.54
C SER A 94 4.93 2.27 -1.22
N GLY A 95 3.72 1.73 -1.28
CA GLY A 95 2.98 1.24 -0.12
C GLY A 95 1.48 1.17 -0.37
N ALA A 96 0.74 0.70 0.65
CA ALA A 96 -0.70 0.43 0.54
C ALA A 96 -1.53 1.65 0.10
N THR A 97 -1.12 2.88 0.44
CA THR A 97 -1.79 4.10 -0.02
C THR A 97 -1.75 4.24 -1.54
N GLU A 98 -0.60 3.98 -2.16
CA GLU A 98 -0.46 4.00 -3.62
C GLU A 98 -1.20 2.83 -4.26
N SER A 99 -1.07 1.61 -3.70
CA SER A 99 -1.77 0.44 -4.20
C SER A 99 -3.30 0.63 -4.22
N ASN A 100 -3.86 1.19 -3.13
CA ASN A 100 -5.29 1.49 -3.03
C ASN A 100 -5.72 2.53 -4.06
N ASN A 101 -4.93 3.60 -4.25
CA ASN A 101 -5.22 4.61 -5.26
C ASN A 101 -5.21 4.01 -6.68
N LEU A 102 -4.18 3.22 -6.99
CA LEU A 102 -4.04 2.56 -8.29
C LEU A 102 -5.22 1.63 -8.57
N ALA A 103 -5.58 0.77 -7.62
CA ALA A 103 -6.70 -0.16 -7.76
C ALA A 103 -8.03 0.57 -7.93
N ILE A 104 -8.37 1.50 -7.02
CA ILE A 104 -9.65 2.19 -7.01
C ILE A 104 -9.81 3.07 -8.25
N LYS A 105 -8.87 3.98 -8.48
CA LYS A 105 -8.97 4.95 -9.57
C LYS A 105 -8.77 4.28 -10.92
N GLY A 106 -7.86 3.30 -11.02
CA GLY A 106 -7.61 2.56 -12.25
C GLY A 106 -8.85 1.80 -12.72
N VAL A 107 -9.45 0.99 -11.83
CA VAL A 107 -10.66 0.23 -12.17
C VAL A 107 -11.84 1.15 -12.45
N ALA A 108 -12.06 2.18 -11.62
CA ALA A 108 -13.14 3.14 -11.84
C ALA A 108 -13.06 3.81 -13.21
N LYS A 109 -11.90 4.34 -13.58
CA LYS A 109 -11.70 5.04 -14.85
C LYS A 109 -11.81 4.10 -16.06
N PHE A 110 -11.30 2.88 -15.94
CA PHE A 110 -11.44 1.87 -16.99
C PHE A 110 -12.91 1.47 -17.20
N ARG A 111 -13.65 1.18 -16.14
CA ARG A 111 -15.04 0.71 -16.20
C ARG A 111 -16.05 1.80 -16.56
N LYS A 112 -15.71 3.07 -16.32
CA LYS A 112 -16.52 4.21 -16.78
C LYS A 112 -16.73 4.19 -18.30
N GLN A 113 -15.75 3.70 -19.07
CA GLN A 113 -15.87 3.55 -20.53
C GLN A 113 -16.98 2.56 -20.92
N SER A 114 -17.28 1.58 -20.06
CA SER A 114 -18.35 0.60 -20.25
C SER A 114 -19.68 1.02 -19.58
N GLY A 115 -19.82 2.29 -19.18
CA GLY A 115 -21.03 2.83 -18.55
C GLY A 115 -21.19 2.52 -17.05
N LYS A 116 -20.26 1.76 -16.44
CA LYS A 116 -20.31 1.47 -14.99
C LYS A 116 -19.65 2.60 -14.20
N ASN A 117 -20.46 3.35 -13.44
CA ASN A 117 -20.02 4.54 -12.70
C ASN A 117 -20.37 4.50 -11.21
N HIS A 118 -20.71 3.34 -10.64
CA HIS A 118 -21.05 3.20 -9.23
C HIS A 118 -20.07 2.26 -8.50
N ILE A 119 -19.50 2.80 -7.42
CA ILE A 119 -18.53 2.16 -6.53
C ILE A 119 -19.17 1.87 -5.17
N ILE A 120 -18.82 0.74 -4.59
CA ILE A 120 -19.28 0.34 -3.25
C ILE A 120 -18.07 0.10 -2.36
N THR A 121 -18.12 0.67 -1.17
CA THR A 121 -17.06 0.58 -0.15
C THR A 121 -17.66 0.61 1.26
N LEU A 122 -16.85 0.42 2.30
CA LEU A 122 -17.29 0.47 3.70
C LEU A 122 -17.02 1.85 4.32
N GLN A 123 -17.81 2.20 5.35
CA GLN A 123 -17.57 3.42 6.14
C GLN A 123 -16.28 3.35 6.99
N THR A 124 -15.80 2.15 7.29
CA THR A 124 -14.65 1.89 8.17
C THR A 124 -13.34 1.65 7.42
N GLU A 125 -13.30 1.90 6.11
CA GLU A 125 -12.08 1.77 5.32
C GLU A 125 -10.98 2.74 5.77
N HIS A 126 -9.73 2.41 5.45
CA HIS A 126 -8.62 3.32 5.69
C HIS A 126 -8.83 4.64 4.91
N LYS A 127 -8.33 5.75 5.49
CA LYS A 127 -8.52 7.11 4.95
C LYS A 127 -8.17 7.24 3.45
N CYS A 128 -7.13 6.55 2.98
CA CYS A 128 -6.72 6.61 1.57
C CYS A 128 -7.78 6.03 0.60
N VAL A 129 -8.59 5.07 1.04
CA VAL A 129 -9.70 4.52 0.26
C VAL A 129 -10.84 5.52 0.23
N LEU A 130 -11.26 6.02 1.40
CA LEU A 130 -12.35 7.00 1.52
C LEU A 130 -12.05 8.29 0.74
N ASP A 131 -10.83 8.81 0.82
CA ASP A 131 -10.42 10.01 0.10
C ASP A 131 -10.35 9.74 -1.43
N SER A 132 -9.95 8.53 -1.85
CA SER A 132 -10.01 8.14 -3.27
C SER A 132 -11.45 8.05 -3.79
N CYS A 133 -12.36 7.51 -2.99
CA CYS A 133 -13.79 7.46 -3.30
C CYS A 133 -14.40 8.87 -3.40
N ARG A 134 -14.13 9.76 -2.43
CA ARG A 134 -14.59 11.16 -2.50
C ARG A 134 -14.06 11.90 -3.72
N TYR A 135 -12.80 11.66 -4.08
CA TYR A 135 -12.25 12.20 -5.33
C TYR A 135 -13.04 11.74 -6.56
N LEU A 136 -13.42 10.47 -6.61
CA LEU A 136 -14.22 9.92 -7.71
C LEU A 136 -15.67 10.43 -7.69
N GLU A 137 -16.26 10.70 -6.53
CA GLU A 137 -17.56 11.38 -6.42
C GLU A 137 -17.52 12.73 -7.14
N ASN A 138 -16.45 13.51 -6.94
CA ASN A 138 -16.24 14.77 -7.65
C ASN A 138 -16.02 14.59 -9.16
N GLU A 139 -15.55 13.42 -9.62
CA GLU A 139 -15.45 13.06 -11.04
C GLU A 139 -16.76 12.49 -11.63
N GLY A 140 -17.86 12.53 -10.87
CA GLY A 140 -19.19 12.10 -11.29
C GLY A 140 -19.48 10.61 -11.13
N PHE A 141 -18.72 9.89 -10.29
CA PHE A 141 -19.07 8.54 -9.88
C PHE A 141 -20.09 8.58 -8.73
N LYS A 142 -20.97 7.59 -8.68
CA LYS A 142 -21.80 7.32 -7.50
C LYS A 142 -20.99 6.46 -6.53
N VAL A 143 -20.97 6.79 -5.25
CA VAL A 143 -20.35 5.95 -4.23
C VAL A 143 -21.36 5.59 -3.15
N THR A 144 -21.37 4.33 -2.73
CA THR A 144 -22.14 3.87 -1.57
C THR A 144 -21.18 3.41 -0.49
N TYR A 145 -21.28 4.05 0.68
CA TYR A 145 -20.53 3.70 1.89
C TYR A 145 -21.42 2.85 2.80
N LEU A 146 -21.20 1.53 2.78
CA LEU A 146 -21.98 0.58 3.56
C LEU A 146 -21.66 0.73 5.07
N PRO A 147 -22.70 0.72 5.93
CA PRO A 147 -22.49 0.68 7.37
C PRO A 147 -21.97 -0.69 7.80
N VAL A 148 -21.36 -0.71 8.98
CA VAL A 148 -20.96 -1.94 9.68
C VAL A 148 -21.81 -2.11 10.93
N ASP A 149 -21.92 -3.35 11.42
CA ASP A 149 -22.57 -3.64 12.70
C ASP A 149 -21.73 -3.18 13.90
N LYS A 150 -22.24 -3.40 15.11
CA LYS A 150 -21.51 -3.06 16.36
C LYS A 150 -20.21 -3.84 16.55
N GLY A 151 -20.04 -4.96 15.85
CA GLY A 151 -18.81 -5.75 15.82
C GLY A 151 -17.83 -5.33 14.72
N GLY A 152 -18.17 -4.31 13.92
CA GLY A 152 -17.36 -3.87 12.78
C GLY A 152 -17.47 -4.76 11.55
N MET A 153 -18.46 -5.65 11.50
CA MET A 153 -18.68 -6.56 10.38
C MET A 153 -19.70 -6.00 9.40
N VAL A 154 -19.49 -6.26 8.11
CA VAL A 154 -20.46 -5.95 7.05
C VAL A 154 -21.43 -7.10 6.88
N ASP A 155 -22.70 -6.78 6.67
CA ASP A 155 -23.71 -7.76 6.28
C ASP A 155 -23.49 -8.17 4.81
N MET A 156 -23.25 -9.47 4.60
CA MET A 156 -22.97 -10.03 3.28
C MET A 156 -24.20 -10.08 2.39
N GLU A 157 -25.42 -10.13 2.94
CA GLU A 157 -26.65 -10.12 2.14
C GLU A 157 -26.84 -8.78 1.45
N VAL A 158 -26.58 -7.69 2.16
CA VAL A 158 -26.58 -6.32 1.62
C VAL A 158 -25.54 -6.18 0.50
N ASN A 159 -24.38 -6.83 0.64
CA ASN A 159 -23.31 -6.77 -0.34
C ASN A 159 -23.64 -7.53 -1.64
N CYS A 160 -24.16 -8.77 -1.57
CA CYS A 160 -24.44 -9.53 -2.79
C CYS A 160 -25.59 -8.90 -3.62
N VAL A 161 -26.59 -8.24 -3.00
CA VAL A 161 -27.60 -7.44 -3.72
C VAL A 161 -26.96 -6.29 -4.50
N ALA A 162 -25.94 -5.69 -3.92
CA ALA A 162 -25.22 -4.57 -4.49
C ALA A 162 -24.06 -5.00 -5.41
N GLN A 163 -23.95 -6.25 -5.86
CA GLN A 163 -22.88 -6.69 -6.78
C GLN A 163 -23.34 -6.91 -8.24
N LYS A 164 -24.65 -6.92 -8.53
CA LYS A 164 -25.16 -7.25 -9.86
C LYS A 164 -24.82 -6.22 -10.97
N GLU A 165 -24.46 -4.97 -10.63
CA GLU A 165 -24.14 -3.90 -11.61
C GLU A 165 -22.86 -3.08 -11.31
N TYR A 166 -22.07 -3.43 -10.28
CA TYR A 166 -21.21 -2.46 -9.60
C TYR A 166 -19.71 -2.76 -9.65
N ILE A 167 -18.90 -1.72 -9.40
CA ILE A 167 -17.47 -1.86 -9.12
C ILE A 167 -17.33 -2.07 -7.60
N SER A 168 -17.27 -3.33 -7.17
CA SER A 168 -16.95 -3.65 -5.78
C SER A 168 -15.43 -3.58 -5.61
N ILE A 169 -14.94 -2.62 -4.83
CA ILE A 169 -13.54 -2.59 -4.40
C ILE A 169 -13.58 -2.93 -2.92
N GLN A 170 -13.63 -4.22 -2.63
CA GLN A 170 -13.59 -4.70 -1.27
C GLN A 170 -12.28 -5.46 -1.05
N MET A 171 -11.44 -4.93 -0.18
CA MET A 171 -10.26 -5.62 0.32
C MET A 171 -10.71 -6.59 1.43
N LEU A 172 -11.54 -7.57 1.07
CA LEU A 172 -11.99 -8.61 2.00
C LEU A 172 -10.98 -9.75 2.04
N LEU A 173 -10.34 -9.95 3.19
CA LEU A 173 -9.53 -11.13 3.52
C LEU A 173 -10.39 -12.39 3.80
N LYS A 174 -11.53 -12.56 3.11
CA LYS A 174 -12.32 -13.82 3.17
C LYS A 174 -12.80 -14.24 1.78
N PRO A 175 -12.89 -15.57 1.52
CA PRO A 175 -13.13 -16.09 0.18
C PRO A 175 -14.46 -15.60 -0.41
N LEU A 176 -14.42 -15.10 -1.65
CA LEU A 176 -15.57 -14.70 -2.46
C LEU A 176 -16.58 -15.84 -2.76
N GLU A 177 -16.32 -17.07 -2.30
CA GLU A 177 -17.08 -18.27 -2.65
C GLU A 177 -18.57 -18.17 -2.26
N LYS A 178 -18.91 -17.44 -1.19
CA LYS A 178 -20.32 -17.31 -0.78
C LYS A 178 -21.16 -16.44 -1.73
N CYS A 179 -20.66 -15.30 -2.23
CA CYS A 179 -21.46 -14.49 -3.17
C CYS A 179 -21.54 -15.13 -4.56
N GLN A 180 -20.58 -15.97 -4.99
CA GLN A 180 -20.67 -16.66 -6.29
C GLN A 180 -21.84 -17.65 -6.36
N SER A 181 -22.15 -18.35 -5.26
CA SER A 181 -23.28 -19.30 -5.23
C SER A 181 -24.66 -18.63 -5.39
N MET A 182 -24.82 -17.38 -4.93
CA MET A 182 -26.07 -16.62 -5.05
C MET A 182 -26.22 -15.88 -6.39
N LEU A 183 -25.14 -15.70 -7.16
CA LEU A 183 -25.17 -15.05 -8.48
C LEU A 183 -25.64 -15.99 -9.60
N MET A 184 -25.73 -17.30 -9.34
CA MET A 184 -26.13 -18.35 -10.30
C MET A 184 -27.61 -18.77 -10.16
N THR A 185 -28.40 -18.05 -9.34
CA THR A 185 -29.87 -18.15 -9.23
C THR A 185 -30.50 -16.80 -9.49
#